data_AF-A0A535NC41-F1
#
_entry.id   AF-A0A535NC41-F1
#
_cell.length_a   1.000
_cell.length_b   1.000
_cell.length_c   1.000
_cell.angle_alpha   90.00
_cell.angle_beta   90.00
_cell.angle_gamma   90.00
#
_symmetry.space_group_name_H-M   'P 1'
#
loop_
_entity.id
_entity.type
_entity.pdbx_description
1 polymer ?
#
loop_
_entity_poly.entity_id
_entity_poly.type
_entity_poly.pdbx_seq_one_letter_code
_entity_poly.pdbx_strand_id
1 'polypeptide(L)'
;MAVKAFSSEWASAFKDEVNKSSVYQQAGKGWKWTVGLVVEAEPDKHFPEAKGIVMDLYDGKARNVTVGGAADAQKCDFVITAPYTRWKEVATKQLDATKGMLQGKLK
;
A
#
# COMPACT_ATOMS: atom_id res chain seq x y z
N MET A 1 12.63 12.55 -10.66
CA MET A 1 13.48 12.10 -9.54
C MET A 1 12.99 10.74 -9.08
N ALA A 2 13.87 9.78 -8.85
CA ALA A 2 13.48 8.50 -8.27
C ALA A 2 13.21 8.68 -6.77
N VAL A 3 12.06 8.24 -6.30
CA VAL A 3 11.67 8.32 -4.88
C VAL A 3 11.91 6.95 -4.23
N LYS A 4 12.48 6.91 -3.03
CA LYS A 4 12.79 5.65 -2.34
C LYS A 4 11.48 4.92 -1.99
N ALA A 5 11.35 3.66 -2.40
CA ALA A 5 10.16 2.86 -2.10
C ALA A 5 9.88 2.84 -0.59
N PHE A 6 8.61 3.04 -0.23
CA PHE A 6 8.15 3.07 1.16
C PHE A 6 8.90 4.11 2.02
N SER A 7 9.18 5.28 1.46
CA SER A 7 9.60 6.47 2.22
C SER A 7 8.43 7.44 2.42
N SER A 8 8.60 8.43 3.28
CA SER A 8 7.69 9.56 3.45
C SER A 8 7.40 10.28 2.13
N GLU A 9 8.44 10.54 1.35
CA GLU A 9 8.34 11.22 0.06
C GLU A 9 7.56 10.38 -0.93
N TRP A 10 7.77 9.05 -0.92
CA TRP A 10 7.02 8.13 -1.76
C TRP A 10 5.54 8.10 -1.37
N ALA A 11 5.20 8.11 -0.08
CA ALA A 11 3.81 8.15 0.36
C ALA A 11 3.09 9.44 -0.10
N SER A 12 3.76 10.59 0.01
CA SER A 12 3.22 11.86 -0.49
C SER A 12 2.98 11.79 -2.00
N ALA A 13 3.98 11.33 -2.76
CA ALA A 13 3.85 11.20 -4.21
C ALA A 13 2.75 10.21 -4.60
N PHE A 14 2.65 9.07 -3.89
CA PHE A 14 1.62 8.06 -4.13
C PHE A 14 0.21 8.61 -3.86
N LYS A 15 0.02 9.33 -2.74
CA LYS A 15 -1.24 10.02 -2.44
C LYS A 15 -1.65 10.96 -3.58
N ASP A 16 -0.72 11.75 -4.10
CA ASP A 16 -1.00 12.70 -5.17
C ASP A 16 -1.41 11.98 -6.46
N GLU A 17 -0.70 10.91 -6.84
CA GLU A 17 -1.04 10.13 -8.03
C GLU A 17 -2.38 9.40 -7.91
N VAL A 18 -2.70 8.84 -6.73
CA VAL A 18 -4.01 8.23 -6.46
C VAL A 18 -5.13 9.27 -6.63
N ASN A 19 -4.95 10.48 -6.09
CA ASN A 19 -5.94 11.55 -6.19
C ASN A 19 -6.07 12.13 -7.61
N LYS A 20 -5.05 12.02 -8.47
CA LYS A 20 -5.13 12.40 -9.89
C LYS A 20 -5.86 11.36 -10.76
N SER A 21 -5.97 10.12 -10.29
CA SER A 21 -6.58 9.03 -11.05
C SER A 21 -8.11 9.12 -11.05
N SER A 22 -8.70 9.48 -12.19
CA SER A 22 -10.15 9.46 -12.39
C SER A 22 -10.74 8.04 -12.26
N VAL A 23 -9.96 7.02 -12.63
CA VAL A 23 -10.34 5.61 -12.47
C VAL A 23 -10.50 5.27 -10.99
N TYR A 24 -9.53 5.66 -10.16
CA TYR A 24 -9.61 5.43 -8.71
C TYR A 24 -10.74 6.24 -8.08
N GLN A 25 -10.93 7.50 -8.47
CA GLN A 25 -12.02 8.33 -7.97
C GLN A 25 -13.40 7.70 -8.20
N GLN A 26 -13.60 7.00 -9.32
CA GLN A 26 -14.84 6.28 -9.60
C GLN A 26 -14.93 4.97 -8.83
N ALA A 27 -13.87 4.16 -8.86
CA ALA A 27 -13.83 2.84 -8.22
C ALA A 27 -13.91 2.91 -6.69
N GLY A 28 -13.36 3.96 -6.08
CA GLY A 28 -13.34 4.16 -4.63
C GLY A 28 -14.59 4.83 -4.05
N LYS A 29 -15.62 5.13 -4.86
CA LYS A 29 -16.86 5.73 -4.34
C LYS A 29 -17.52 4.84 -3.32
N GLY A 30 -18.02 5.42 -2.23
CA GLY A 30 -18.64 4.70 -1.12
C GLY A 30 -17.66 4.02 -0.15
N TRP A 31 -16.38 3.91 -0.49
CA TRP A 31 -15.34 3.41 0.42
C TRP A 31 -15.03 4.46 1.50
N LYS A 32 -15.03 4.09 2.78
CA LYS A 32 -14.81 5.04 3.89
C LYS A 32 -13.87 4.50 4.97
N TRP A 33 -13.06 3.51 4.63
CA TRP A 33 -12.22 2.78 5.57
C TRP A 33 -10.74 3.01 5.32
N THR A 34 -9.96 2.88 6.37
CA THR A 34 -8.51 2.89 6.31
C THR A 34 -7.98 1.55 5.79
N VAL A 35 -6.89 1.61 5.04
CA VAL A 35 -6.18 0.43 4.54
C VAL A 35 -4.73 0.48 4.99
N GLY A 36 -4.32 -0.56 5.72
CA GLY A 36 -2.95 -0.79 6.14
C GLY A 36 -2.27 -1.79 5.21
N LEU A 37 -1.14 -1.41 4.61
CA LEU A 37 -0.30 -2.35 3.87
C LEU A 37 0.93 -2.65 4.73
N VAL A 38 1.11 -3.91 5.10
CA VAL A 38 2.29 -4.39 5.83
C VAL A 38 3.25 -5.03 4.84
N VAL A 39 4.44 -4.44 4.73
CA VAL A 39 5.56 -4.95 3.96
C VAL A 39 6.47 -5.69 4.94
N GLU A 40 6.45 -7.02 4.89
CA GLU A 40 7.31 -7.84 5.77
C GLU A 40 8.79 -7.69 5.37
N ALA A 41 9.66 -7.85 6.36
CA ALA A 41 11.10 -7.82 6.15
C ALA A 41 11.54 -8.99 5.26
N GLU A 42 12.42 -8.71 4.31
CA GLU A 42 13.17 -9.68 3.51
C GLU A 42 14.65 -9.25 3.46
N PRO A 43 15.44 -9.57 4.51
CA PRO A 43 16.84 -9.16 4.60
C PRO A 43 17.68 -9.65 3.42
N ASP A 44 17.38 -10.84 2.89
CA ASP A 44 18.02 -11.43 1.71
C ASP A 44 17.72 -10.65 0.40
N LYS A 45 16.71 -9.76 0.43
CA LYS A 45 16.34 -8.85 -0.66
C LYS A 45 16.70 -7.40 -0.37
N HIS A 46 17.60 -7.15 0.59
CA HIS A 46 18.00 -5.81 1.04
C HIS A 46 16.84 -4.99 1.63
N PHE A 47 15.85 -5.66 2.24
CA PHE A 47 14.74 -5.02 2.94
C PHE A 47 14.67 -5.54 4.40
N PRO A 48 15.59 -5.12 5.28
CA PRO A 48 15.78 -5.78 6.58
C PRO A 48 14.70 -5.47 7.62
N GLU A 49 13.95 -4.38 7.44
CA GLU A 49 12.96 -3.90 8.41
C GLU A 49 11.57 -3.90 7.79
N ALA A 50 10.61 -4.45 8.51
CA ALA A 50 9.21 -4.39 8.10
C ALA A 50 8.70 -2.95 8.14
N LYS A 51 7.83 -2.61 7.19
CA LYS A 51 7.21 -1.28 7.10
C LYS A 51 5.70 -1.39 7.05
N GLY A 52 5.03 -0.38 7.59
CA GLY A 52 3.59 -0.20 7.47
C GLY A 52 3.29 1.04 6.62
N ILE A 53 2.37 0.89 5.67
CA ILE A 53 1.76 2.01 4.95
C ILE A 53 0.34 2.14 5.44
N VAL A 54 -0.02 3.31 5.98
CA VAL A 54 -1.39 3.63 6.38
C VAL A 54 -2.00 4.51 5.31
N MET A 55 -3.13 4.09 4.76
CA MET A 55 -3.89 4.84 3.77
C MET A 55 -5.25 5.20 4.33
N ASP A 56 -5.51 6.49 4.49
CA ASP A 56 -6.84 7.01 4.80
C ASP A 56 -7.59 7.28 3.49
N LEU A 57 -8.45 6.33 3.11
CA LEU A 57 -9.21 6.35 1.86
C LEU A 57 -10.67 6.72 2.13
N TYR A 58 -11.18 7.69 1.38
CA TYR A 58 -12.52 8.20 1.55
C TYR A 58 -13.13 8.65 0.22
N ASP A 59 -14.19 7.96 -0.20
CA ASP A 59 -15.06 8.28 -1.33
C ASP A 59 -14.29 8.64 -2.61
N GLY A 60 -13.38 7.75 -3.02
CA GLY A 60 -12.55 7.94 -4.21
C GLY A 60 -11.34 8.86 -4.03
N LYS A 61 -11.01 9.26 -2.79
CA LYS A 61 -9.84 10.09 -2.49
C LYS A 61 -8.94 9.44 -1.45
N ALA A 62 -7.64 9.70 -1.55
CA ALA A 62 -6.68 9.43 -0.48
C ALA A 62 -6.49 10.71 0.34
N ARG A 63 -7.10 10.80 1.52
CA ARG A 63 -7.00 11.97 2.42
C ARG A 63 -5.60 12.05 3.04
N ASN A 64 -5.05 10.90 3.41
CA ASN A 64 -3.71 10.79 3.95
C ASN A 64 -3.05 9.46 3.55
N VAL A 65 -1.73 9.48 3.39
CA VAL A 65 -0.91 8.28 3.23
C VAL A 65 0.38 8.50 4.00
N THR A 66 0.72 7.58 4.90
CA THR A 66 1.96 7.65 5.68
C THR A 66 2.71 6.33 5.63
N VAL A 67 4.03 6.38 5.80
CA VAL A 67 4.86 5.19 6.01
C VAL A 67 5.45 5.25 7.41
N GLY A 68 5.38 4.14 8.12
CA GLY A 68 5.90 3.96 9.46
C GLY A 68 6.15 2.49 9.77
N GLY A 69 5.93 2.10 11.03
CA GLY A 69 6.06 0.70 11.45
C GLY A 69 4.85 -0.15 11.05
N ALA A 70 5.04 -1.45 10.92
CA ALA A 70 3.96 -2.41 10.64
C ALA A 70 2.80 -2.30 11.64
N ALA A 71 3.11 -2.01 12.92
CA ALA A 71 2.12 -1.87 13.98
C ALA A 71 1.09 -0.75 13.73
N ASP A 72 1.45 0.30 13.00
CA ASP A 72 0.50 1.38 12.68
C ASP A 72 -0.43 0.97 11.54
N ALA A 73 0.08 0.29 10.52
CA ALA A 73 -0.74 -0.29 9.45
C ALA A 73 -1.71 -1.33 9.98
N GLN A 74 -1.31 -2.14 10.96
CA GLN A 74 -2.15 -3.18 11.57
C GLN A 74 -3.36 -2.65 12.34
N LYS A 75 -3.43 -1.34 12.64
CA LYS A 75 -4.57 -0.69 13.30
C LYS A 75 -5.68 -0.26 12.32
N CYS A 76 -5.44 -0.40 11.01
CA CYS A 76 -6.41 -0.01 9.99
C CYS A 76 -7.59 -0.99 9.92
N ASP A 77 -8.70 -0.52 9.35
CA ASP A 77 -9.93 -1.33 9.18
C ASP A 77 -9.69 -2.55 8.30
N PHE A 78 -8.88 -2.39 7.25
CA PHE A 78 -8.41 -3.47 6.40
C PHE A 78 -6.89 -3.50 6.43
N VAL A 79 -6.32 -4.69 6.60
CA VAL A 79 -4.87 -4.90 6.63
C VAL A 79 -4.52 -5.93 5.58
N ILE A 80 -3.57 -5.61 4.71
CA ILE A 80 -3.00 -6.53 3.73
C ILE A 80 -1.53 -6.68 4.05
N THR A 81 -1.08 -7.91 4.25
CA THR A 81 0.29 -8.26 4.62
C THR A 81 0.92 -9.14 3.56
N ALA A 82 2.15 -8.80 3.16
CA ALA A 82 2.94 -9.63 2.27
C ALA A 82 4.44 -9.30 2.36
N PRO A 83 5.32 -10.23 1.94
CA PRO A 83 6.75 -9.96 1.79
C PRO A 83 7.03 -8.85 0.78
N TYR A 84 8.16 -8.16 0.97
CA TYR A 84 8.64 -7.10 0.06
C TYR A 84 8.56 -7.49 -1.42
N THR A 85 8.95 -8.72 -1.76
CA THR A 85 8.96 -9.24 -3.13
C THR A 85 7.55 -9.28 -3.72
N ARG A 86 6.53 -9.65 -2.93
CA ARG A 86 5.13 -9.65 -3.41
C ARG A 86 4.62 -8.24 -3.64
N TRP A 87 4.93 -7.31 -2.74
CA TRP A 87 4.59 -5.89 -2.96
C TRP A 87 5.28 -5.32 -4.18
N LYS A 88 6.53 -5.70 -4.42
CA LYS A 88 7.27 -5.31 -5.63
C LYS A 88 6.62 -5.88 -6.89
N GLU A 89 6.23 -7.15 -6.90
CA GLU A 89 5.49 -7.76 -8.03
C GLU A 89 4.16 -7.05 -8.31
N VAL A 90 3.43 -6.63 -7.26
CA VAL A 90 2.20 -5.85 -7.40
C VAL A 90 2.49 -4.48 -8.01
N ALA A 91 3.49 -3.76 -7.47
CA ALA A 91 3.86 -2.44 -7.96
C ALA A 91 4.36 -2.45 -9.41
N THR A 92 4.99 -3.55 -9.85
CA THR A 92 5.46 -3.73 -11.24
C THR A 92 4.46 -4.44 -12.14
N LYS A 93 3.22 -4.66 -11.67
CA LYS A 93 2.12 -5.35 -12.39
C LYS A 93 2.41 -6.80 -12.79
N GLN A 94 3.40 -7.44 -12.15
CA GLN A 94 3.68 -8.87 -12.29
C GLN A 94 2.68 -9.73 -11.50
N LEU A 95 2.11 -9.17 -10.43
CA LEU A 95 1.03 -9.78 -9.65
C LEU A 95 -0.17 -8.82 -9.59
N ASP A 96 -1.33 -9.27 -10.03
CA ASP A 96 -2.58 -8.55 -9.80
C ASP A 96 -2.96 -8.64 -8.32
N ALA A 97 -3.26 -7.50 -7.68
CA ALA A 97 -3.52 -7.45 -6.24
C ALA A 97 -4.74 -8.28 -5.83
N THR A 98 -5.83 -8.22 -6.60
CA THR A 98 -7.07 -8.97 -6.32
C THR A 98 -6.83 -10.47 -6.42
N LYS A 99 -6.15 -10.92 -7.49
CA LYS A 99 -5.74 -12.33 -7.63
C LYS A 99 -4.78 -12.75 -6.52
N GLY A 100 -3.86 -11.87 -6.12
CA GLY A 100 -2.92 -12.11 -5.03
C GLY A 100 -3.64 -12.40 -3.71
N MET A 101 -4.66 -11.61 -3.37
CA MET A 101 -5.49 -11.84 -2.19
C MET A 101 -6.28 -13.16 -2.28
N LEU A 102 -6.94 -13.42 -3.41
CA LEU A 102 -7.72 -14.66 -3.62
C LEU A 102 -6.86 -15.92 -3.55
N GLN A 103 -5.60 -15.84 -3.97
CA GLN A 103 -4.63 -16.96 -3.92
C GLN A 103 -3.92 -17.08 -2.55
N GLY A 104 -4.21 -16.20 -1.59
CA GLY A 104 -3.52 -16.16 -0.29
C GLY A 104 -2.04 -15.73 -0.38
N LYS A 105 -1.62 -15.15 -1.51
CA LYS A 105 -0.28 -14.57 -1.70
C LYS A 105 -0.14 -13.21 -1.04
N LEU A 106 -1.27 -12.52 -0.88
CA LEU A 106 -1.44 -11.34 -0.04
C LEU A 106 -2.46 -11.75 1.03
N LYS A 107 -2.17 -11.52 2.30
CA LYS A 107 -3.01 -11.96 3.43
C LYS A 107 -3.72 -10.80 4.08
#